data_AF-A0A399FXP7-F1
#
_entry.id   AF-A0A399FXP7-F1
#
_cell.length_a   1.000
_cell.length_b   1.000
_cell.length_c   1.000
_cell.angle_alpha   90.00
_cell.angle_beta   90.00
_cell.angle_gamma   90.00
#
_symmetry.space_group_name_H-M   'P 1'
#
loop_
_entity.id
_entity.type
_entity.pdbx_description
1 polymer ?
#
loop_
_entity_poly.entity_id
_entity_poly.type
_entity_poly.pdbx_seq_one_letter_code
_entity_poly.pdbx_strand_id
1 'polypeptide(L)'
;MSLDEDILYDDQTPDDVIRSILDDTAAHVAGVLMRRARATQDTAAKQEVKDRMQEVWKLKSDLGLSRQQMVEHILRLRDELRA
;
A
#
# COMPACT_ATOMS: atom_id res chain seq x y z
N MET A 1 -6.89 9.28 -16.21
CA MET A 1 -7.41 8.13 -15.45
C MET A 1 -6.52 6.96 -15.77
N SER A 2 -5.82 6.45 -14.75
CA SER A 2 -4.90 5.32 -14.90
C SER A 2 -5.73 4.05 -14.95
N LEU A 3 -5.41 3.15 -15.89
CA LEU A 3 -6.05 1.85 -16.16
C LEU A 3 -6.50 1.08 -14.90
N ASP A 4 -5.79 1.28 -13.80
CA ASP A 4 -6.03 0.61 -12.53
C ASP A 4 -7.29 1.07 -11.78
N GLU A 5 -7.72 2.33 -11.85
CA GLU A 5 -8.93 2.77 -11.13
C GLU A 5 -10.19 2.10 -11.69
N ASP A 6 -10.25 1.94 -13.01
CA ASP A 6 -11.34 1.22 -13.69
C ASP A 6 -11.36 -0.27 -13.25
N ILE A 7 -10.18 -0.89 -13.11
CA ILE A 7 -10.04 -2.29 -12.63
C ILE A 7 -10.47 -2.45 -11.17
N LEU A 8 -10.18 -1.46 -10.31
CA LEU A 8 -10.52 -1.52 -8.87
C LEU A 8 -12.03 -1.48 -8.61
N TYR A 9 -12.79 -0.79 -9.46
CA TYR A 9 -14.24 -0.63 -9.31
C TYR A 9 -15.06 -1.54 -10.23
N ASP A 10 -14.45 -2.19 -11.21
CA ASP A 10 -15.10 -3.21 -12.03
C ASP A 10 -15.53 -4.39 -11.16
N ASP A 11 -16.81 -4.73 -11.15
CA ASP A 11 -17.38 -5.84 -10.38
C ASP A 11 -17.03 -7.22 -10.97
N GLN A 12 -16.56 -7.26 -12.21
CA GLN A 12 -16.07 -8.47 -12.88
C GLN A 12 -14.62 -8.79 -12.53
N THR A 13 -13.84 -7.82 -12.03
CA THR A 13 -12.43 -8.07 -11.65
C THR A 13 -12.39 -9.02 -10.45
N PRO A 14 -11.72 -10.17 -10.54
CA PRO A 14 -11.60 -11.11 -9.42
C PRO A 14 -10.92 -10.51 -8.18
N ASP A 15 -11.32 -10.94 -6.97
CA ASP A 15 -10.77 -10.42 -5.70
C ASP A 15 -9.26 -10.71 -5.54
N ASP A 16 -8.74 -11.80 -6.11
CA ASP A 16 -7.32 -12.14 -6.12
C ASP A 16 -6.50 -11.17 -6.98
N VAL A 17 -7.08 -10.64 -8.06
CA VAL A 17 -6.48 -9.55 -8.84
C VAL A 17 -6.40 -8.28 -8.01
N ILE A 18 -7.49 -7.90 -7.33
CA ILE A 18 -7.49 -6.75 -6.41
C ILE A 18 -6.46 -6.95 -5.30
N ARG A 19 -6.35 -8.17 -4.76
CA ARG A 19 -5.33 -8.51 -3.76
C ARG A 19 -3.91 -8.36 -4.30
N SER A 20 -3.64 -8.83 -5.51
CA SER A 20 -2.34 -8.67 -6.16
C SER A 20 -1.97 -7.19 -6.30
N ILE A 21 -2.92 -6.34 -6.70
CA ILE A 21 -2.70 -4.89 -6.80
C ILE A 21 -2.40 -4.28 -5.43
N LEU A 22 -3.10 -4.72 -4.36
CA LEU A 22 -2.80 -4.30 -2.99
C LEU A 22 -1.38 -4.70 -2.57
N ASP A 23 -1.00 -5.95 -2.81
CA ASP A 23 0.31 -6.48 -2.43
C ASP A 23 1.47 -5.78 -3.15
N ASP A 24 1.29 -5.48 -4.45
CA ASP A 24 2.25 -4.73 -5.27
C ASP A 24 2.35 -3.27 -4.83
N THR A 25 1.21 -2.61 -4.59
CA THR A 25 1.17 -1.23 -4.11
C THR A 25 1.83 -1.11 -2.74
N ALA A 26 1.54 -2.03 -1.83
CA ALA A 26 2.17 -2.13 -0.51
C ALA A 26 3.69 -2.37 -0.62
N ALA A 27 4.14 -3.23 -1.52
CA ALA A 27 5.57 -3.46 -1.76
C ALA A 27 6.28 -2.20 -2.26
N HIS A 28 5.64 -1.42 -3.13
CA HIS A 28 6.19 -0.15 -3.60
C HIS A 28 6.36 0.84 -2.44
N VAL A 29 5.31 1.04 -1.63
CA VAL A 29 5.36 1.94 -0.46
C VAL A 29 6.46 1.50 0.51
N ALA A 30 6.57 0.20 0.81
CA ALA A 30 7.64 -0.33 1.64
C ALA A 30 9.04 0.00 1.07
N GLY A 31 9.22 -0.10 -0.25
CA GLY A 31 10.47 0.29 -0.92
C GLY A 31 10.79 1.79 -0.79
N VAL A 32 9.79 2.67 -0.89
CA VAL A 32 9.95 4.11 -0.67
C VAL A 32 10.31 4.41 0.78
N LEU A 33 9.61 3.80 1.72
CA LEU A 33 9.87 3.93 3.16
C LEU A 33 11.30 3.49 3.50
N MET A 34 11.76 2.34 2.99
CA MET A 34 13.14 1.91 3.18
C MET A 34 14.17 2.92 2.65
N ARG A 35 13.90 3.56 1.50
CA ARG A 35 14.76 4.64 0.98
C ARG A 35 14.75 5.87 1.89
N ARG A 36 13.57 6.29 2.37
CA ARG A 36 13.42 7.41 3.33
C ARG A 36 14.18 7.14 4.63
N ALA A 37 14.05 5.95 5.22
CA ALA A 37 14.80 5.55 6.43
C ALA A 37 16.32 5.57 6.24
N ARG A 38 16.82 5.20 5.04
CA ARG A 38 18.26 5.25 4.73
C ARG A 38 18.77 6.67 4.54
N ALA A 39 17.94 7.57 4.00
CA ALA A 39 18.32 8.94 3.71
C ALA A 39 18.34 9.84 4.96
N THR A 40 17.51 9.55 5.97
CA THR A 40 17.44 10.36 7.18
C THR A 40 18.43 9.92 8.25
N GLN A 41 19.02 10.88 8.97
CA GLN A 41 19.82 10.63 10.18
C GLN A 41 19.02 10.88 11.46
N ASP A 42 17.84 11.49 11.34
CA ASP A 42 16.94 11.75 12.46
C ASP A 42 16.32 10.44 12.96
N THR A 43 16.50 10.16 14.25
CA THR A 43 15.94 9.00 14.93
C THR A 43 14.42 9.02 15.00
N ALA A 44 13.80 10.19 15.10
CA ALA A 44 12.34 10.32 15.11
C ALA A 44 11.77 9.94 13.74
N ALA A 45 12.32 10.50 12.66
CA ALA A 45 11.94 10.14 11.30
C ALA A 45 12.15 8.65 10.97
N LYS A 46 13.21 8.01 11.51
CA LYS A 46 13.40 6.55 11.36
C LYS A 46 12.32 5.74 12.06
N GLN A 47 11.88 6.19 13.23
CA GLN A 47 10.83 5.52 13.99
C GLN A 47 9.49 5.64 13.27
N GLU A 48 9.14 6.82 12.75
CA GLU A 48 7.94 7.02 11.93
C GLU A 48 7.92 6.09 10.71
N VAL A 49 9.05 6.00 10.00
CA VAL A 49 9.16 5.09 8.84
C VAL A 49 9.00 3.63 9.26
N LYS A 50 9.54 3.23 10.41
CA LYS A 50 9.41 1.87 10.93
C LYS A 50 7.96 1.54 11.29
N ASP A 51 7.26 2.45 11.96
CA ASP A 51 5.87 2.26 12.33
C ASP A 51 5.00 2.16 11.07
N ARG A 52 5.26 3.02 10.07
CA ARG A 52 4.58 2.93 8.78
C ARG A 52 4.86 1.62 8.04
N MET A 53 6.10 1.13 8.06
CA MET A 53 6.44 -0.19 7.49
C MET A 53 5.67 -1.33 8.17
N GLN A 54 5.47 -1.26 9.49
CA GLN A 54 4.68 -2.27 10.21
C GLN A 54 3.21 -2.23 9.79
N GLU A 55 2.63 -1.05 9.59
CA GLU A 55 1.27 -0.91 9.08
C GLU A 55 1.11 -1.52 7.69
N VAL A 56 2.04 -1.22 6.77
CA VAL A 56 2.04 -1.81 5.43
C VAL A 56 2.15 -3.33 5.48
N TRP A 57 2.98 -3.87 6.39
CA TRP A 57 3.12 -5.32 6.56
C TRP A 57 1.85 -5.98 7.12
N LYS A 58 1.13 -5.31 8.02
CA LYS A 58 -0.16 -5.79 8.53
C LYS A 58 -1.19 -5.92 7.41
N LEU A 59 -1.27 -4.96 6.49
CA LEU A 59 -2.17 -5.04 5.33
C LEU A 59 -1.88 -6.26 4.45
N LYS A 60 -0.59 -6.54 4.18
CA LYS A 60 -0.16 -7.72 3.43
C LYS A 60 -0.44 -9.05 4.14
N SER A 61 -0.50 -9.02 5.46
CA SER A 61 -0.75 -10.22 6.28
C SER A 61 -2.23 -10.46 6.58
N ASP A 62 -3.07 -9.44 6.37
CA ASP A 62 -4.51 -9.54 6.59
C ASP A 62 -5.19 -10.16 5.36
N LEU A 63 -5.50 -11.46 5.45
CA LEU A 63 -6.22 -12.21 4.42
C LEU A 63 -7.75 -12.08 4.53
N GLY A 64 -8.25 -11.40 5.58
CA GLY A 64 -9.67 -11.22 5.83
C GLY A 64 -10.27 -9.95 5.25
N LEU A 65 -9.49 -9.16 4.50
CA LEU A 65 -9.94 -7.91 3.91
C LEU A 65 -11.03 -8.16 2.87
N SER A 66 -12.15 -7.43 3.00
CA SER A 66 -13.15 -7.36 1.95
C SER A 66 -12.60 -6.62 0.73
N ARG A 67 -13.22 -6.84 -0.45
CA ARG A 67 -12.90 -6.11 -1.67
C ARG A 67 -12.84 -4.59 -1.45
N GLN A 68 -13.86 -4.03 -0.80
CA GLN A 68 -13.93 -2.60 -0.54
C GLN A 68 -12.74 -2.13 0.32
N GLN A 69 -12.38 -2.89 1.36
CA GLN A 69 -11.23 -2.56 2.20
C GLN A 69 -9.92 -2.63 1.42
N MET A 70 -9.76 -3.63 0.53
CA MET A 70 -8.58 -3.71 -0.34
C MET A 70 -8.47 -2.49 -1.25
N VAL A 71 -9.56 -2.08 -1.90
CA VAL A 71 -9.62 -0.89 -2.76
C VAL A 71 -9.29 0.39 -1.97
N GLU A 72 -9.90 0.59 -0.80
CA GLU A 72 -9.62 1.74 0.08
C GLU A 72 -8.14 1.81 0.48
N HIS A 73 -7.53 0.67 0.80
CA HIS A 73 -6.11 0.60 1.12
C HIS A 73 -5.22 0.89 -0.09
N ILE A 74 -5.56 0.39 -1.27
CA ILE A 74 -4.83 0.69 -2.52
C ILE A 74 -4.84 2.19 -2.80
N LEU A 75 -6.00 2.83 -2.74
CA LEU A 75 -6.13 4.27 -3.01
C LEU A 75 -5.32 5.09 -2.00
N ARG A 76 -5.46 4.79 -0.70
CA ARG A 76 -4.69 5.47 0.35
C ARG A 76 -3.17 5.34 0.15
N LEU A 77 -2.69 4.13 -0.20
CA LEU A 77 -1.26 3.90 -0.42
C LEU A 77 -0.76 4.60 -1.68
N ARG A 78 -1.59 4.73 -2.72
CA ARG A 78 -1.26 5.48 -3.95
C ARG A 78 -1.16 6.97 -3.70
N ASP A 79 -2.05 7.53 -2.89
CA ASP A 79 -1.98 8.93 -2.51
C ASP A 79 -0.70 9.24 -1.73
N GLU A 80 -0.27 8.33 -0.85
CA GLU A 80 1.02 8.44 -0.16
C GLU A 80 2.22 8.40 -1.12
N LEU A 81 2.16 7.61 -2.20
CA LEU A 81 3.23 7.57 -3.21
C LEU A 81 3.28 8.85 -4.07
N ARG A 82 2.19 9.61 -4.15
CA ARG A 82 2.09 10.87 -4.88
C ARG A 82 2.51 12.08 -4.04
N ALA A 83 2.60 11.93 -2.71
CA ALA A 83 2.98 12.96 -1.74
C ALA A 83 4.49 12.99 -1.46
#